data_AF-A0A916MBC5-F1
#
_entry.id   AF-A0A916MBC5-F1
#
_cell.length_a   1.000
_cell.length_b   1.000
_cell.length_c   1.000
_cell.angle_alpha   90.00
_cell.angle_beta   90.00
_cell.angle_gamma   90.00
#
_symmetry.space_group_name_H-M   'P 1'
#
loop_
_entity.id
_entity.type
_entity.pdbx_description
1 polymer ?
#
loop_
_entity_poly.entity_id
_entity_poly.type
_entity_poly.pdbx_seq_one_letter_code
_entity_poly.pdbx_strand_id
1 'polypeptide(L)'
;IARWAREWGVDTTLTQRAGLAIPAPEAPLRQIWLLQRSPGKPGKRLNRTTGWVHRATLKAKHVTMLGGVAYERIDEQGLHVRIDDEPHLLAVDTIVVCAGQEPNRGLQAELVSAGIKTHLIGGADVAAELDAKRAIEQGMRLANAI
;
A
#
# COMPACT_ATOMS: atom_id res chain seq x y z
N ILE A 1 10.75 -17.52 13.01
CA ILE A 1 11.09 -18.38 11.84
C ILE A 1 10.03 -19.47 11.63
N ALA A 2 9.70 -20.28 12.64
CA ALA A 2 8.74 -21.39 12.50
C ALA A 2 7.36 -20.99 11.93
N ARG A 3 6.80 -19.85 12.37
CA ARG A 3 5.53 -19.30 11.83
C ARG A 3 5.62 -19.04 10.33
N TRP A 4 6.63 -18.27 9.91
CA TRP A 4 6.87 -17.95 8.51
C TRP A 4 7.09 -19.22 7.67
N ALA A 5 7.90 -20.17 8.15
CA ALA A 5 8.14 -21.43 7.45
C ALA A 5 6.85 -22.22 7.23
N ARG A 6 5.96 -22.26 8.23
CA ARG A 6 4.64 -22.88 8.10
C ARG A 6 3.76 -22.17 7.08
N GLU A 7 3.67 -20.85 7.13
CA GLU A 7 2.84 -20.06 6.20
C GLU A 7 3.30 -20.21 4.74
N TRP A 8 4.61 -20.34 4.51
CA TRP A 8 5.20 -20.42 3.18
C TRP A 8 5.52 -21.84 2.71
N GLY A 9 5.29 -22.86 3.54
CA GLY A 9 5.56 -24.25 3.19
C GLY A 9 7.05 -24.55 3.06
N VAL A 10 7.86 -24.05 4.00
CA VAL A 10 9.29 -24.38 4.09
C VAL A 10 9.48 -25.53 5.08
N ASP A 11 9.99 -26.65 4.58
CA ASP A 11 10.44 -27.75 5.42
C ASP A 11 11.79 -27.41 6.06
N THR A 12 11.77 -27.02 7.33
CA THR A 12 12.98 -26.68 8.09
C THR A 12 13.82 -27.90 8.46
N THR A 13 13.30 -29.12 8.27
CA THR A 13 14.06 -30.36 8.48
C THR A 13 14.89 -30.76 7.26
N LEU A 14 14.61 -30.15 6.10
CA LEU A 14 15.26 -30.42 4.81
C LEU A 14 15.17 -31.90 4.39
N THR A 15 14.12 -32.60 4.82
CA THR A 15 13.87 -34.01 4.47
C THR A 15 13.03 -34.15 3.21
N GLN A 16 12.19 -33.15 2.92
CA GLN A 16 11.39 -33.10 1.70
C GLN A 16 12.21 -32.58 0.51
N ARG A 17 11.85 -33.02 -0.70
CA ARG A 17 12.47 -32.57 -1.94
C ARG A 17 12.46 -31.03 -2.02
N ALA A 18 13.64 -30.45 -2.26
CA ALA A 18 13.85 -29.00 -2.33
C ALA A 18 13.44 -28.21 -1.06
N GLY A 19 13.28 -28.87 0.10
CA GLY A 19 12.89 -28.21 1.34
C GLY A 19 11.47 -27.65 1.33
N LEU A 20 10.56 -28.25 0.56
CA LEU A 20 9.18 -27.79 0.42
C LEU A 20 8.21 -28.66 1.24
N ALA A 21 7.36 -27.99 2.01
CA ALA A 21 6.20 -28.54 2.70
C ALA A 21 4.91 -27.93 2.13
N ILE A 22 3.75 -28.47 2.54
CA ILE A 22 2.45 -27.87 2.19
C ILE A 22 2.30 -26.55 2.97
N PRO A 23 2.08 -25.40 2.29
CA PRO A 23 1.84 -24.13 2.97
C PRO A 23 0.58 -24.20 3.82
N ALA A 24 0.66 -23.74 5.07
CA ALA A 24 -0.45 -23.65 6.00
C ALA A 24 -0.54 -22.22 6.57
N PRO A 25 -1.02 -21.25 5.77
CA PRO A 25 -1.23 -19.88 6.23
C PRO A 25 -2.30 -19.85 7.32
N GLU A 26 -2.12 -18.98 8.32
CA GLU A 26 -3.15 -18.80 9.35
C GLU A 26 -4.42 -18.20 8.73
N ALA A 27 -5.58 -18.56 9.27
CA ALA A 27 -6.86 -18.02 8.85
C ALA A 27 -6.89 -16.48 8.97
N PRO A 28 -7.60 -15.78 8.07
CA PRO A 28 -7.77 -14.34 8.18
C PRO A 28 -8.62 -13.98 9.40
N LEU A 29 -8.21 -12.93 10.12
CA LEU A 29 -8.94 -12.41 11.28
C LEU A 29 -10.13 -11.51 10.90
N ARG A 30 -10.14 -11.00 9.67
CA ARG A 30 -11.15 -10.09 9.14
C ARG A 30 -11.37 -10.38 7.67
N GLN A 31 -12.58 -10.13 7.18
CA GLN A 31 -12.83 -9.99 5.76
C GLN A 31 -12.34 -8.63 5.29
N ILE A 32 -11.49 -8.59 4.27
CA ILE A 32 -10.89 -7.36 3.76
C ILE A 32 -11.18 -7.23 2.28
N TRP A 33 -11.64 -6.04 1.90
CA TRP A 33 -11.80 -5.59 0.53
C TRP A 33 -10.73 -4.53 0.23
N LEU A 34 -9.90 -4.76 -0.78
CA LEU A 34 -8.89 -3.82 -1.25
C LEU A 34 -9.31 -3.29 -2.62
N LEU A 35 -9.62 -1.99 -2.68
CA LEU A 35 -10.25 -1.37 -3.84
C LEU A 35 -9.30 -0.34 -4.48
N GLN A 36 -9.36 -0.21 -5.80
CA GLN A 36 -8.72 0.89 -6.52
C GLN A 36 -9.58 1.35 -7.71
N ARG A 37 -9.50 2.64 -8.03
CA ARG A 37 -10.16 3.23 -9.22
C ARG A 37 -9.54 2.76 -10.52
N SER A 38 -8.22 2.61 -10.57
CA SER A 38 -7.54 2.20 -11.80
C SER A 38 -7.92 0.77 -12.18
N PRO A 39 -8.13 0.49 -13.48
CA PRO A 39 -8.47 -0.85 -13.93
C PRO A 39 -7.33 -1.85 -13.68
N GLY A 40 -7.69 -3.13 -13.59
CA GLY A 40 -6.77 -4.24 -13.38
C GLY A 40 -6.47 -4.54 -11.91
N LYS A 41 -5.62 -5.55 -11.68
CA LYS A 41 -5.36 -6.09 -10.34
C LYS A 41 -4.61 -5.08 -9.45
N PRO A 42 -5.09 -4.81 -8.22
CA PRO A 42 -4.33 -4.09 -7.22
C PRO A 42 -2.91 -4.64 -7.05
N GLY A 43 -1.94 -3.73 -6.93
CA GLY A 43 -0.54 -4.07 -6.75
C GLY A 43 0.20 -4.57 -8.01
N LYS A 44 -0.38 -4.40 -9.22
CA LYS A 44 0.31 -4.71 -10.50
C LYS A 44 1.60 -3.89 -10.70
N ARG A 45 1.63 -2.65 -10.20
CA ARG A 45 2.76 -1.71 -10.32
C ARG A 45 3.75 -1.75 -9.15
N LEU A 46 3.58 -2.67 -8.20
CA LEU A 46 4.56 -2.85 -7.12
C LEU A 46 5.92 -3.28 -7.68
N ASN A 47 6.98 -3.02 -6.91
CA ASN A 47 8.33 -3.43 -7.25
C ASN A 47 8.37 -4.91 -7.66
N ARG A 48 9.06 -5.23 -8.75
CA ARG A 48 9.12 -6.57 -9.35
C ARG A 48 9.61 -7.63 -8.36
N THR A 49 10.57 -7.31 -7.50
CA THR A 49 11.22 -8.29 -6.62
C THR A 49 10.46 -8.56 -5.32
N THR A 50 9.71 -7.59 -4.81
CA THR A 50 9.00 -7.69 -3.51
C THR A 50 7.48 -7.69 -3.64
N GLY A 51 6.94 -7.09 -4.70
CA GLY A 51 5.50 -6.92 -4.88
C GLY A 51 4.72 -8.24 -4.99
N TRP A 52 5.36 -9.30 -5.50
CA TRP A 52 4.72 -10.61 -5.59
C TRP A 52 4.50 -11.25 -4.21
N VAL A 53 5.41 -11.04 -3.26
CA VAL A 53 5.30 -11.58 -1.89
C VAL A 53 4.06 -11.02 -1.22
N HIS A 54 3.88 -9.70 -1.27
CA HIS A 54 2.72 -9.04 -0.69
C HIS A 54 1.39 -9.52 -1.30
N ARG A 55 1.34 -9.67 -2.63
CA ARG A 55 0.14 -10.20 -3.31
C ARG A 55 -0.15 -11.65 -2.91
N ALA A 56 0.87 -12.48 -2.80
CA ALA A 56 0.72 -13.87 -2.36
C ALA A 56 0.19 -13.94 -0.92
N THR A 57 0.74 -13.13 -0.01
CA THR A 57 0.26 -13.04 1.38
C THR A 57 -1.19 -12.58 1.45
N LEU A 58 -1.58 -11.53 0.73
CA LEU A 58 -2.98 -11.05 0.70
C LEU A 58 -3.94 -12.12 0.16
N LYS A 59 -3.53 -12.85 -0.88
CA LYS A 59 -4.33 -13.96 -1.43
C LYS A 59 -4.48 -15.10 -0.42
N ALA A 60 -3.41 -15.45 0.29
CA ALA A 60 -3.43 -16.48 1.33
C ALA A 60 -4.33 -16.10 2.53
N LYS A 61 -4.55 -14.79 2.76
CA LYS A 61 -5.51 -14.25 3.73
C LYS A 61 -6.88 -13.96 3.12
N HIS A 62 -7.17 -14.47 1.93
CA HIS A 62 -8.47 -14.34 1.26
C HIS A 62 -8.95 -12.89 1.09
N VAL A 63 -8.02 -11.95 0.90
CA VAL A 63 -8.38 -10.55 0.65
C VAL A 63 -9.00 -10.41 -0.73
N THR A 64 -10.22 -9.87 -0.80
CA THR A 64 -10.89 -9.57 -2.07
C THR A 64 -10.31 -8.29 -2.65
N MET A 65 -9.74 -8.38 -3.86
CA MET A 65 -9.05 -7.27 -4.51
C MET A 65 -9.81 -6.84 -5.76
N LEU A 66 -10.30 -5.61 -5.78
CA LEU A 66 -11.12 -5.05 -6.85
C LEU A 66 -10.42 -3.84 -7.48
N GLY A 67 -10.40 -3.79 -8.81
CA GLY A 67 -9.93 -2.65 -9.58
C GLY A 67 -11.02 -2.15 -10.52
N GLY A 68 -10.87 -0.94 -11.06
CA GLY A 68 -11.92 -0.31 -11.87
C GLY A 68 -13.15 0.13 -11.07
N VAL A 69 -12.97 0.35 -9.76
CA VAL A 69 -14.08 0.67 -8.85
C VAL A 69 -14.39 2.16 -8.89
N ALA A 70 -15.65 2.53 -9.04
CA ALA A 70 -16.11 3.89 -8.78
C ALA A 70 -16.78 3.95 -7.40
N TYR A 71 -16.32 4.87 -6.54
CA TYR A 71 -16.92 5.08 -5.22
C TYR A 71 -18.07 6.07 -5.35
N GLU A 72 -19.26 5.70 -4.87
CA GLU A 72 -20.45 6.56 -4.99
C GLU A 72 -20.71 7.32 -3.70
N ARG A 73 -20.81 6.59 -2.58
CA ARG A 73 -21.16 7.17 -1.28
C ARG A 73 -20.86 6.20 -0.13
N ILE A 74 -20.82 6.76 1.08
CA ILE A 74 -20.69 6.03 2.33
C ILE A 74 -21.92 6.38 3.18
N ASP A 75 -22.57 5.38 3.74
CA ASP A 75 -23.67 5.54 4.69
C ASP A 75 -23.60 4.48 5.81
N GLU A 76 -24.66 4.40 6.62
CA GLU A 76 -24.79 3.44 7.72
C GLU A 76 -24.79 1.97 7.26
N GLN A 77 -25.12 1.69 5.99
CA GLN A 77 -25.09 0.34 5.45
C GLN A 77 -23.71 -0.07 4.95
N GLY A 78 -22.81 0.88 4.70
CA GLY A 78 -21.42 0.64 4.32
C GLY A 78 -20.97 1.47 3.12
N LEU A 79 -20.14 0.86 2.26
CA LEU A 79 -19.55 1.52 1.09
C LEU A 79 -20.31 1.14 -0.18
N HIS A 80 -20.90 2.13 -0.85
CA HIS A 80 -21.59 1.97 -2.13
C HIS A 80 -20.62 2.25 -3.28
N VAL A 81 -20.51 1.30 -4.20
CA VAL A 81 -19.58 1.37 -5.33
C VAL A 81 -20.25 0.91 -6.63
N ARG A 82 -19.70 1.33 -7.76
CA ARG A 82 -19.94 0.69 -9.06
C ARG A 82 -18.73 -0.12 -9.49
N ILE A 83 -19.00 -1.32 -10.00
CA ILE A 83 -18.01 -2.23 -10.59
C ILE A 83 -18.60 -2.63 -11.94
N ASP A 84 -17.86 -2.38 -13.03
CA ASP A 84 -18.36 -2.61 -14.39
C ASP A 84 -19.74 -1.98 -14.63
N ASP A 85 -19.93 -0.76 -14.12
CA ASP A 85 -21.18 0.01 -14.16
C ASP A 85 -22.39 -0.57 -13.41
N GLU A 86 -22.19 -1.65 -12.66
CA GLU A 86 -23.21 -2.23 -11.80
C GLU A 86 -23.09 -1.76 -10.34
N PRO A 87 -24.18 -1.31 -9.71
CA PRO A 87 -24.16 -0.86 -8.32
C PRO A 87 -23.98 -2.04 -7.36
N HIS A 88 -23.11 -1.87 -6.37
CA HIS A 88 -22.78 -2.84 -5.35
C HIS A 88 -22.69 -2.17 -3.97
N LEU A 89 -23.27 -2.81 -2.97
CA LEU A 89 -23.10 -2.45 -1.56
C LEU A 89 -22.08 -3.38 -0.92
N LEU A 90 -21.00 -2.80 -0.41
CA LEU A 90 -20.06 -3.48 0.48
C LEU A 90 -20.45 -3.14 1.92
N ALA A 91 -21.19 -4.05 2.56
CA ALA A 91 -21.58 -3.93 3.96
C ALA A 91 -20.35 -4.16 4.86
N VAL A 92 -19.58 -3.09 5.09
CA VAL A 92 -18.33 -3.10 5.86
C VAL A 92 -18.44 -2.21 7.08
N ASP A 93 -17.84 -2.66 8.18
CA ASP A 93 -17.87 -1.92 9.46
C ASP A 93 -16.81 -0.82 9.53
N THR A 94 -15.81 -0.84 8.65
CA THR A 94 -14.69 0.11 8.69
C THR A 94 -14.16 0.38 7.29
N ILE A 95 -13.99 1.66 6.96
CA ILE A 95 -13.41 2.13 5.71
C ILE A 95 -12.09 2.81 6.03
N VAL A 96 -10.99 2.28 5.49
CA VAL A 96 -9.64 2.85 5.65
C VAL A 96 -9.25 3.56 4.36
N VAL A 97 -8.98 4.86 4.45
CA VAL A 97 -8.64 5.69 3.28
C VAL A 97 -7.13 5.68 3.04
N CYS A 98 -6.70 4.93 2.02
CA CYS A 98 -5.32 4.86 1.56
C CYS A 98 -5.18 5.51 0.17
N ALA A 99 -5.62 6.76 0.01
CA ALA A 99 -5.84 7.41 -1.29
C ALA A 99 -4.63 8.24 -1.82
N GLY A 100 -3.43 7.99 -1.31
CA GLY A 100 -2.23 8.76 -1.65
C GLY A 100 -1.91 9.84 -0.60
N GLN A 101 -1.03 10.76 -0.97
CA GLN A 101 -0.46 11.76 -0.07
C GLN A 101 -0.29 13.09 -0.81
N GLU A 102 -0.39 14.19 -0.07
CA GLU A 102 -0.16 15.55 -0.57
C GLU A 102 1.05 16.18 0.14
N PRO A 103 1.83 17.05 -0.54
CA PRO A 103 2.93 17.74 0.11
C PRO A 103 2.43 18.67 1.21
N ASN A 104 3.04 18.61 2.40
CA ASN A 104 2.79 19.56 3.47
C ASN A 104 3.83 20.68 3.43
N ARG A 105 3.38 21.90 3.08
CA ARG A 105 4.23 23.09 2.90
C ARG A 105 3.79 24.29 3.75
N GLY A 106 2.96 24.10 4.78
CA GLY A 106 2.36 25.20 5.54
C GLY A 106 3.40 26.24 6.02
N LEU A 107 4.48 25.77 6.62
CA LEU A 107 5.55 26.62 7.15
C LEU A 107 6.39 27.32 6.06
N GLN A 108 6.44 26.79 4.83
CA GLN A 108 7.29 27.33 3.78
C GLN A 108 6.90 28.78 3.44
N ALA A 109 5.61 29.04 3.27
CA ALA A 109 5.12 30.36 2.89
C ALA A 109 5.43 31.41 3.97
N GLU A 110 5.26 31.05 5.25
CA GLU A 110 5.56 31.91 6.38
C GLU A 110 7.05 32.28 6.43
N LEU A 111 7.94 31.29 6.29
CA LEU A 111 9.39 31.54 6.30
C LEU A 111 9.85 32.41 5.13
N VAL A 112 9.32 32.17 3.92
CA VAL A 112 9.61 33.01 2.74
C VAL A 112 9.12 34.43 2.96
N SER A 113 7.93 34.63 3.53
CA SER A 113 7.39 35.96 3.83
C SER A 113 8.22 36.73 4.86
N ALA A 114 8.85 36.01 5.79
CA ALA A 114 9.77 36.56 6.78
C ALA A 114 11.19 36.82 6.22
N GLY A 115 11.42 36.60 4.92
CA GLY A 115 12.73 36.77 4.29
C GLY A 115 13.76 35.70 4.68
N ILE A 116 13.32 34.58 5.27
CA ILE A 116 14.20 33.48 5.66
C ILE A 116 14.43 32.59 4.46
N LYS A 117 15.70 32.34 4.12
CA LYS A 117 16.07 31.39 3.07
C LYS A 117 15.68 29.98 3.50
N THR A 118 14.86 29.31 2.68
CA THR A 118 14.36 27.96 2.96
C THR A 118 14.56 27.02 1.78
N HIS A 119 14.68 25.72 2.06
CA HIS A 119 14.76 24.66 1.07
C HIS A 119 13.68 23.60 1.36
N LEU A 120 13.09 23.04 0.30
CA LEU A 120 12.17 21.90 0.38
C LEU A 120 12.89 20.64 -0.07
N ILE A 121 12.69 19.54 0.66
CA ILE A 121 13.17 18.20 0.32
C ILE A 121 12.11 17.15 0.69
N GLY A 122 12.21 15.96 0.12
CA GLY A 122 11.37 14.81 0.47
C GLY A 122 9.89 15.04 0.19
N GLY A 123 9.02 14.55 1.09
CA GLY A 123 7.57 14.61 0.91
C GLY A 123 6.99 16.03 0.90
N ALA A 124 7.64 16.99 1.58
CA ALA A 124 7.25 18.40 1.55
C ALA A 124 7.52 19.05 0.17
N ASP A 125 8.54 18.57 -0.54
CA ASP A 125 8.77 18.93 -1.94
C ASP A 125 7.78 18.17 -2.85
N VAL A 126 7.86 16.84 -2.92
CA VAL A 126 6.96 16.03 -3.75
C VAL A 126 6.49 14.81 -2.97
N ALA A 127 5.18 14.70 -2.74
CA ALA A 127 4.54 13.59 -2.04
C ALA A 127 4.11 12.42 -2.96
N ALA A 128 4.35 12.53 -4.27
CA ALA A 128 4.04 11.46 -5.22
C ALA A 128 4.99 10.28 -5.07
N GLU A 129 4.44 9.06 -5.01
CA GLU A 129 5.18 7.79 -4.87
C GLU A 129 6.19 7.84 -3.72
N LEU A 130 5.74 7.43 -2.53
CA LEU A 130 6.52 7.37 -1.30
C LEU A 130 7.79 6.53 -1.48
N ASP A 131 8.87 7.19 -1.88
CA ASP A 131 10.19 6.61 -2.00
C ASP A 131 11.12 7.31 -1.01
N ALA A 132 11.31 6.68 0.16
CA ALA A 132 12.26 7.15 1.17
C ALA A 132 13.65 7.37 0.58
N LYS A 133 14.03 6.61 -0.46
CA LYS A 133 15.28 6.78 -1.19
C LYS A 133 15.38 8.18 -1.81
N ARG A 134 14.32 8.67 -2.47
CA ARG A 134 14.30 10.02 -3.06
C ARG A 134 14.46 11.10 -1.99
N ALA A 135 13.74 10.98 -0.87
CA ALA A 135 13.85 11.94 0.21
C ALA A 135 15.27 12.01 0.80
N ILE A 136 15.90 10.85 1.03
CA ILE A 136 17.29 10.75 1.50
C ILE A 136 18.25 11.33 0.48
N GLU A 137 18.11 10.99 -0.81
CA GLU A 137 18.95 11.50 -1.90
C GLU A 137 18.86 13.02 -2.02
N GLN A 138 17.65 13.59 -1.97
CA GLN A 138 17.45 15.05 -2.01
C GLN A 138 18.12 15.74 -0.82
N GLY A 139 17.94 15.21 0.39
CA GLY A 139 18.61 15.74 1.58
C GLY A 139 20.13 15.70 1.46
N MET A 140 20.70 14.58 1.00
CA MET A 140 22.14 14.43 0.80
C MET A 140 22.69 15.41 -0.26
N ARG A 141 22.00 15.55 -1.40
CA ARG A 141 22.41 16.49 -2.46
C ARG A 141 22.39 17.93 -1.98
N LEU A 142 21.35 18.32 -1.23
CA LEU A 142 21.25 19.66 -0.68
C LEU A 142 22.37 19.95 0.32
N ALA A 143 22.66 19.00 1.22
CA ALA A 143 23.72 19.14 2.21
C ALA A 143 25.11 19.32 1.58
N ASN A 144 25.37 18.69 0.43
CA ASN A 144 26.64 18.85 -0.31
C ASN A 144 26.74 20.15 -1.11
N ALA A 145 25.63 20.86 -1.33
CA ALA A 145 25.55 22.02 -2.23
C ALA A 145 25.44 23.37 -1.49
N ILE A 146 25.26 23.35 -0.17
CA ILE A 146 25.20 24.54 0.71
C ILE A 146 26.51 24.62 1.48
#